data_AF-I6C7I5-F1
#
_entry.id   AF-I6C7I5-F1
#
_cell.length_a   1.000
_cell.length_b   1.000
_cell.length_c   1.000
_cell.angle_alpha   90.00
_cell.angle_beta   90.00
_cell.angle_gamma   90.00
#
_symmetry.space_group_name_H-M   'P 1'
#
loop_
_entity.id
_entity.type
_entity.pdbx_description
1 polymer ?
#
loop_
_entity_poly.entity_id
_entity_poly.type
_entity_poly.pdbx_seq_one_letter_code
_entity_poly.pdbx_strand_id
1 'polypeptide(L)'
;MEMARRSTQGTVAEVLGKDFVKFDKDIRRNYWPDAIRAQIDALSPKDMSILQGYADGMNAWIDKVNTNPETLLPKQFNTFGFTPKRWEPFDVAMIFVGTMANRFSDSTSEIDNLALLTALKDKYGVSQGMAVFNQLKWLVNPSAPTTIAVQESSYPLKFNQQNSQTAALLPRYDLPAPMLDRPAKGADGALLALTVGKNRETIAAQFAQGGANGLAGYPTTSNMWVIGKSKAQDAKAIMVNGPQFGWYAPAYTYGIGLHGAGYDVTGNTPFAYPGLVFGHNGVISWGSTAGFGDDVDIFAERLSAEKPGYYLHNSKWVKMLSREG
;
A
#
# COMPACT_ATOMS: atom_id res chain seq x y z
N MET A 1 -12.79 10.74 5.63
CA MET A 1 -11.59 10.78 6.49
C MET A 1 -11.71 9.80 7.66
N GLU A 2 -12.75 9.86 8.50
CA GLU A 2 -12.92 8.92 9.63
C GLU A 2 -12.81 7.44 9.25
N MET A 3 -13.55 6.99 8.23
CA MET A 3 -13.47 5.57 7.82
C MET A 3 -12.10 5.19 7.24
N ALA A 4 -11.35 6.15 6.70
CA ALA A 4 -9.98 5.90 6.27
C ALA A 4 -9.05 5.72 7.47
N ARG A 5 -9.19 6.56 8.52
CA ARG A 5 -8.46 6.37 9.79
C ARG A 5 -8.68 4.97 10.35
N ARG A 6 -9.95 4.54 10.40
CA ARG A 6 -10.30 3.19 10.83
C ARG A 6 -9.71 2.12 9.93
N SER A 7 -9.74 2.33 8.62
CA SER A 7 -9.19 1.38 7.65
C SER A 7 -7.67 1.24 7.74
N THR A 8 -6.94 2.32 8.00
CA THR A 8 -5.47 2.32 8.11
C THR A 8 -4.97 1.81 9.45
N GLN A 9 -5.81 1.85 10.49
CA GLN A 9 -5.45 1.38 11.83
C GLN A 9 -6.09 0.04 12.20
N GLY A 10 -7.02 -0.46 11.38
CA GLY A 10 -7.76 -1.69 11.62
C GLY A 10 -8.73 -1.56 12.79
N THR A 11 -9.61 -0.57 12.76
CA THR A 11 -10.67 -0.32 13.76
C THR A 11 -12.05 -0.15 13.11
N VAL A 12 -12.28 -0.81 11.97
CA VAL A 12 -13.54 -0.74 11.22
C VAL A 12 -14.62 -1.58 11.91
N ALA A 13 -14.26 -2.75 12.45
CA ALA A 13 -15.20 -3.65 13.13
C ALA A 13 -15.83 -3.05 14.39
N GLU A 14 -15.18 -2.05 15.00
CA GLU A 14 -15.72 -1.33 16.16
C GLU A 14 -17.03 -0.61 15.85
N VAL A 15 -17.24 -0.20 14.59
CA VAL A 15 -18.45 0.55 14.18
C VAL A 15 -19.26 -0.15 13.09
N LEU A 16 -18.64 -1.04 12.29
CA LEU A 16 -19.34 -1.81 11.24
C LEU A 16 -19.50 -3.30 11.59
N GLY A 17 -19.03 -3.73 12.76
CA GLY A 17 -19.30 -5.06 13.31
C GLY A 17 -18.42 -6.19 12.76
N LYS A 18 -18.84 -7.42 13.09
CA LYS A 18 -18.07 -8.67 12.97
C LYS A 18 -17.49 -8.96 11.58
N ASP A 19 -18.13 -8.47 10.52
CA ASP A 19 -17.75 -8.76 9.15
C ASP A 19 -16.38 -8.15 8.78
N PHE A 20 -15.93 -7.15 9.55
CA PHE A 20 -14.64 -6.48 9.38
C PHE A 20 -13.56 -6.99 10.34
N VAL A 21 -13.82 -7.98 11.19
CA VAL A 21 -12.83 -8.46 12.19
C VAL A 21 -11.58 -9.02 11.51
N LYS A 22 -11.75 -9.82 10.44
CA LYS A 22 -10.59 -10.32 9.68
C LYS A 22 -9.82 -9.16 9.04
N PHE A 23 -10.52 -8.20 8.45
CA PHE A 23 -9.92 -7.01 7.87
C PHE A 23 -9.09 -6.24 8.91
N ASP A 24 -9.64 -5.95 10.09
CA ASP A 24 -8.93 -5.23 11.15
C ASP A 24 -7.67 -5.97 11.61
N LYS A 25 -7.75 -7.29 11.80
CA LYS A 25 -6.60 -8.12 12.15
C LYS A 25 -5.53 -8.13 11.07
N ASP A 26 -5.93 -8.22 9.80
CA ASP A 26 -5.00 -8.22 8.66
C ASP A 26 -4.29 -6.86 8.56
N ILE A 27 -5.00 -5.74 8.74
CA ILE A 27 -4.39 -4.41 8.79
C ILE A 27 -3.39 -4.30 9.93
N ARG A 28 -3.80 -4.64 11.15
CA ARG A 28 -2.90 -4.55 12.31
C ARG A 28 -1.67 -5.42 12.11
N ARG A 29 -1.81 -6.66 11.63
CA ARG A 29 -0.68 -7.58 11.38
C ARG A 29 0.36 -7.01 10.42
N ASN A 30 -0.04 -6.12 9.52
CA ASN A 30 0.81 -5.58 8.46
C ASN A 30 1.63 -4.33 8.85
N TYR A 31 1.59 -3.87 10.10
CA TYR A 31 2.41 -2.75 10.54
C TYR A 31 2.74 -2.76 12.04
N TRP A 32 3.76 -2.00 12.41
CA TRP A 32 4.20 -1.83 13.80
C TRP A 32 3.99 -0.39 14.30
N PRO A 33 2.93 -0.10 15.07
CA PRO A 33 2.54 1.27 15.45
C PRO A 33 3.63 1.99 16.25
N ASP A 34 4.32 1.28 17.15
CA ASP A 34 5.34 1.89 18.02
C ASP A 34 6.55 2.41 17.22
N ALA A 35 6.86 1.77 16.08
CA ALA A 35 7.91 2.23 15.18
C ALA A 35 7.50 3.51 14.45
N ILE A 36 6.21 3.68 14.16
CA ILE A 36 5.68 4.93 13.58
C ILE A 36 5.67 6.04 14.63
N ARG A 37 5.27 5.74 15.87
CA ARG A 37 5.33 6.69 16.98
C ARG A 37 6.75 7.18 17.24
N ALA A 38 7.72 6.25 17.29
CA ALA A 38 9.13 6.60 17.46
C ALA A 38 9.66 7.52 16.34
N GLN A 39 9.18 7.35 15.09
CA GLN A 39 9.52 8.26 13.99
C GLN A 39 8.91 9.65 14.18
N ILE A 40 7.66 9.73 14.63
CA ILE A 40 6.97 11.00 14.92
C ILE A 40 7.68 11.73 16.07
N ASP A 41 8.03 11.02 17.14
CA ASP A 41 8.72 11.58 18.31
C ASP A 41 10.14 12.11 17.96
N ALA A 42 10.75 11.57 16.90
CA ALA A 42 12.06 11.99 16.41
C ALA A 42 12.01 13.17 15.42
N LEU A 43 10.81 13.65 15.04
CA LEU A 43 10.68 14.76 14.10
C LEU A 43 11.25 16.07 14.65
N SER A 44 11.76 16.91 13.74
CA SER A 44 12.07 18.28 14.09
C SER A 44 10.80 19.02 14.53
N PRO A 45 10.89 20.09 15.35
CA PRO A 45 9.72 20.89 15.70
C PRO A 45 8.95 21.41 14.48
N LYS A 46 9.67 21.72 13.39
CA LYS A 46 9.07 22.16 12.12
C LYS A 46 8.25 21.06 11.47
N ASP A 47 8.78 19.84 11.37
CA ASP A 47 8.06 18.74 10.71
C ASP A 47 6.89 18.24 11.55
N MET A 48 7.06 18.17 12.88
CA MET A 48 5.97 17.84 13.80
C MET A 48 4.82 18.85 13.71
N SER A 49 5.14 20.14 13.51
CA SER A 49 4.10 21.18 13.37
C SER A 49 3.17 20.96 12.17
N ILE A 50 3.63 20.26 11.14
CA ILE A 50 2.78 19.90 9.98
C ILE A 50 1.71 18.89 10.40
N LEU A 51 2.11 17.81 11.08
CA LEU A 51 1.17 16.77 11.53
C LEU A 51 0.24 17.30 12.63
N GLN A 52 0.80 18.02 13.60
CA GLN A 52 0.04 18.61 14.70
C GLN A 52 -0.95 19.66 14.20
N GLY A 53 -0.50 20.62 13.38
CA GLY A 53 -1.38 21.66 12.85
C GLY A 53 -2.51 21.09 11.98
N TYR A 54 -2.24 20.03 11.22
CA TYR A 54 -3.27 19.33 10.45
C TYR A 54 -4.31 18.67 11.38
N ALA A 55 -3.86 17.93 12.40
CA ALA A 55 -4.72 17.30 13.39
C ALA A 55 -5.57 18.35 14.15
N ASP A 56 -4.95 19.44 14.61
CA ASP A 56 -5.61 20.53 15.33
C ASP A 56 -6.68 21.22 14.46
N GLY A 57 -6.38 21.45 13.17
CA GLY A 57 -7.34 21.99 12.22
C GLY A 57 -8.56 21.07 12.02
N MET A 58 -8.33 19.76 11.91
CA MET A 58 -9.42 18.77 11.87
C MET A 58 -10.24 18.79 13.16
N ASN A 59 -9.56 18.85 14.32
CA ASN A 59 -10.19 18.85 15.64
C ASN A 59 -11.06 20.08 15.85
N ALA A 60 -10.62 21.26 15.43
CA ALA A 60 -11.40 22.49 15.51
C ALA A 60 -12.73 22.38 14.74
N TRP A 61 -12.76 21.67 13.61
CA TRP A 61 -14.01 21.40 12.88
C TRP A 61 -14.85 20.32 13.54
N ILE A 62 -14.23 19.23 14.01
CA ILE A 62 -14.93 18.13 14.70
C ILE A 62 -15.61 18.63 15.97
N ASP A 63 -14.96 19.52 16.74
CA ASP A 63 -15.55 20.10 17.94
C ASP A 63 -16.81 20.93 17.62
N LYS A 64 -16.80 21.70 16.52
CA LYS A 64 -18.00 22.39 16.02
C LYS A 64 -19.09 21.40 15.64
N VAL A 65 -18.75 20.34 14.91
CA VAL A 65 -19.69 19.28 14.51
C VAL A 65 -20.34 18.63 15.73
N ASN A 66 -19.56 18.32 16.76
CA ASN A 66 -20.06 17.68 17.99
C ASN A 66 -20.84 18.66 18.89
N THR A 67 -20.61 19.97 18.75
CA THR A 67 -21.39 21.01 19.44
C THR A 67 -22.75 21.25 18.79
N ASN A 68 -22.85 21.13 17.46
CA ASN A 68 -24.08 21.33 16.67
C ASN A 68 -24.40 20.14 15.75
N PRO A 69 -24.56 18.92 16.29
CA PRO A 69 -24.69 17.71 15.48
C PRO A 69 -25.98 17.69 14.65
N GLU A 70 -27.02 18.39 15.07
CA GLU A 70 -28.31 18.48 14.37
C GLU A 70 -28.21 19.14 12.99
N THR A 71 -27.21 20.01 12.78
CA THR A 71 -27.00 20.70 11.49
C THR A 71 -25.68 20.33 10.82
N LEU A 72 -24.64 20.00 11.60
CA LEU A 72 -23.29 19.83 11.09
C LEU A 72 -22.83 18.37 11.00
N LEU A 73 -23.47 17.43 11.70
CA LEU A 73 -23.05 16.04 11.68
C LEU A 73 -23.34 15.41 10.31
N PRO A 74 -22.33 14.91 9.58
CA PRO A 74 -22.57 14.21 8.34
C PRO A 74 -23.53 13.03 8.56
N LYS A 75 -24.60 12.96 7.77
CA LYS A 75 -25.70 11.99 7.92
C LYS A 75 -25.23 10.54 8.11
N GLN A 76 -24.12 10.18 7.47
CA GLN A 76 -23.51 8.85 7.56
C GLN A 76 -23.18 8.45 9.01
N PHE A 77 -22.73 9.38 9.85
CA PHE A 77 -22.50 9.10 11.28
C PHE A 77 -23.78 8.66 11.99
N ASN A 78 -24.91 9.34 11.72
CA ASN A 78 -26.22 8.91 12.23
C ASN A 78 -26.62 7.53 11.68
N THR A 79 -26.40 7.30 10.38
CA THR A 79 -26.72 6.02 9.73
C THR A 79 -25.94 4.85 10.32
N PHE A 80 -24.68 5.04 10.67
CA PHE A 80 -23.82 4.00 11.23
C PHE A 80 -23.72 4.03 12.77
N GLY A 81 -24.45 4.93 13.43
CA GLY A 81 -24.63 4.92 14.88
C GLY A 81 -23.39 5.31 15.71
N PHE A 82 -22.53 6.21 15.22
CA PHE A 82 -21.38 6.70 15.98
C PHE A 82 -21.05 8.16 15.66
N THR A 83 -20.20 8.80 16.48
CA THR A 83 -19.77 10.20 16.30
C THR A 83 -18.27 10.33 16.05
N PRO A 84 -17.81 11.39 15.35
CA PRO A 84 -16.38 11.61 15.09
C PRO A 84 -15.64 11.95 16.38
N LYS A 85 -14.44 11.36 16.54
CA LYS A 85 -13.50 11.68 17.63
C LYS A 85 -12.34 12.54 17.11
N ARG A 86 -11.70 13.27 18.02
CA ARG A 86 -10.48 14.03 17.75
C ARG A 86 -9.36 13.16 17.17
N TRP A 87 -8.46 13.82 16.45
CA TRP A 87 -7.32 13.29 15.72
C TRP A 87 -6.02 13.67 16.41
N GLU A 88 -5.05 12.76 16.34
CA GLU A 88 -3.69 12.98 16.79
C GLU A 88 -2.71 13.01 15.59
N PRO A 89 -1.48 13.54 15.75
CA PRO A 89 -0.44 13.47 14.71
C PRO A 89 -0.23 12.06 14.14
N PHE A 90 -0.34 11.04 15.00
CA PHE A 90 -0.30 9.63 14.60
C PHE A 90 -1.42 9.26 13.63
N ASP A 91 -2.64 9.77 13.84
CA ASP A 91 -3.76 9.47 12.95
C ASP A 91 -3.53 10.06 11.56
N VAL A 92 -3.01 11.28 11.49
CA VAL A 92 -2.67 11.96 10.23
C VAL A 92 -1.57 11.18 9.49
N ALA A 93 -0.49 10.81 10.20
CA ALA A 93 0.59 10.01 9.63
C ALA A 93 0.08 8.65 9.12
N MET A 94 -0.79 7.98 9.90
CA MET A 94 -1.34 6.68 9.54
C MET A 94 -2.23 6.70 8.31
N ILE A 95 -2.84 7.82 7.95
CA ILE A 95 -3.54 7.93 6.67
C ILE A 95 -2.56 7.71 5.52
N PHE A 96 -1.40 8.39 5.51
CA PHE A 96 -0.38 8.20 4.49
C PHE A 96 0.27 6.81 4.60
N VAL A 97 0.76 6.44 5.79
CA VAL A 97 1.47 5.17 6.02
C VAL A 97 0.58 3.97 5.69
N GLY A 98 -0.66 3.94 6.19
CA GLY A 98 -1.59 2.84 5.98
C GLY A 98 -2.14 2.73 4.55
N THR A 99 -1.88 3.71 3.69
CA THR A 99 -2.27 3.67 2.27
C THR A 99 -1.04 3.58 1.35
N MET A 100 -0.17 4.59 1.32
CA MET A 100 0.97 4.63 0.40
C MET A 100 2.01 3.55 0.71
N ALA A 101 2.40 3.40 1.97
CA ALA A 101 3.40 2.40 2.34
C ALA A 101 2.76 1.01 2.42
N ASN A 102 1.94 0.76 3.45
CA ASN A 102 1.45 -0.58 3.82
C ASN A 102 0.47 -1.21 2.81
N ARG A 103 0.16 -0.54 1.69
CA ARG A 103 -0.70 -1.09 0.63
C ARG A 103 -0.09 -0.87 -0.75
N PHE A 104 0.22 0.38 -1.11
CA PHE A 104 0.63 0.71 -2.48
C PHE A 104 2.13 0.51 -2.74
N SER A 105 2.96 0.41 -1.70
CA SER A 105 4.40 0.13 -1.78
C SER A 105 4.77 -1.20 -1.11
N ASP A 106 3.78 -2.03 -0.78
CA ASP A 106 3.94 -3.30 -0.04
C ASP A 106 3.47 -4.49 -0.89
N SER A 107 3.92 -4.53 -2.14
CA SER A 107 3.50 -5.54 -3.11
C SER A 107 4.53 -6.67 -3.19
N THR A 108 4.22 -7.80 -2.57
CA THR A 108 5.00 -9.05 -2.72
C THR A 108 4.10 -10.26 -2.94
N SER A 109 4.59 -11.23 -3.69
CA SER A 109 3.92 -12.52 -3.93
C SER A 109 4.92 -13.69 -3.82
N GLU A 110 6.01 -13.51 -3.08
CA GLU A 110 7.10 -14.50 -3.04
C GLU A 110 6.67 -15.89 -2.55
N ILE A 111 5.75 -15.94 -1.58
CA ILE A 111 5.20 -17.22 -1.09
C ILE A 111 4.31 -17.87 -2.17
N ASP A 112 3.49 -17.10 -2.89
CA ASP A 112 2.72 -17.61 -4.03
C ASP A 112 3.66 -18.10 -5.15
N ASN A 113 4.76 -17.39 -5.39
CA ASN A 113 5.78 -17.75 -6.36
C ASN A 113 6.48 -19.07 -5.96
N LEU A 114 6.74 -19.28 -4.66
CA LEU A 114 7.31 -20.53 -4.15
C LEU A 114 6.31 -21.70 -4.29
N ALA A 115 5.01 -21.47 -4.07
CA ALA A 115 3.97 -22.46 -4.31
C ALA A 115 3.90 -22.84 -5.81
N LEU A 116 3.90 -21.84 -6.70
CA LEU A 116 3.96 -22.05 -8.15
C LEU A 116 5.21 -22.81 -8.57
N LEU A 117 6.39 -22.41 -8.06
CA LEU A 117 7.66 -23.07 -8.37
C LEU A 117 7.65 -24.53 -7.89
N THR A 118 7.09 -24.81 -6.72
CA THR A 118 6.92 -26.18 -6.20
C THR A 118 6.09 -27.01 -7.18
N ALA A 119 4.92 -26.51 -7.60
CA ALA A 119 4.06 -27.21 -8.56
C ALA A 119 4.71 -27.42 -9.93
N LEU A 120 5.49 -26.45 -10.42
CA LEU A 120 6.23 -26.56 -11.68
C LEU A 120 7.34 -27.61 -11.60
N LYS A 121 8.06 -27.69 -10.47
CA LYS A 121 9.08 -28.73 -10.24
C LYS A 121 8.45 -30.11 -10.14
N ASP A 122 7.31 -30.25 -9.47
CA ASP A 122 6.58 -31.53 -9.40
C ASP A 122 6.10 -31.98 -10.79
N LYS A 123 5.67 -31.04 -11.64
CA LYS A 123 5.16 -31.34 -13.00
C LYS A 123 6.26 -31.61 -14.04
N TYR A 124 7.33 -30.82 -14.03
CA TYR A 124 8.33 -30.82 -15.11
C TYR A 124 9.71 -31.32 -14.68
N GLY A 125 9.91 -31.63 -13.39
CA GLY A 125 11.21 -31.88 -12.79
C GLY A 125 11.92 -30.59 -12.37
N VAL A 126 12.94 -30.71 -11.51
CA VAL A 126 13.54 -29.56 -10.81
C VAL A 126 14.07 -28.47 -11.75
N SER A 127 14.95 -28.85 -12.69
CA SER A 127 15.61 -27.88 -13.59
C SER A 127 14.62 -27.27 -14.59
N GLN A 128 13.77 -28.10 -15.20
CA GLN A 128 12.79 -27.63 -16.18
C GLN A 128 11.68 -26.81 -15.51
N GLY A 129 11.23 -27.20 -14.31
CA GLY A 129 10.28 -26.42 -13.53
C GLY A 129 10.80 -25.01 -13.21
N MET A 130 12.08 -24.89 -12.84
CA MET A 130 12.74 -23.59 -12.65
C MET A 130 12.85 -22.79 -13.96
N ALA A 131 13.18 -23.45 -15.08
CA ALA A 131 13.24 -22.79 -16.38
C ALA A 131 11.87 -22.25 -16.82
N VAL A 132 10.79 -23.02 -16.62
CA VAL A 132 9.42 -22.58 -16.87
C VAL A 132 9.04 -21.43 -15.93
N PHE A 133 9.42 -21.49 -14.66
CA PHE A 133 9.21 -20.37 -13.73
C PHE A 133 9.88 -19.09 -14.23
N ASN A 134 11.16 -19.16 -14.64
CA ASN A 134 11.88 -18.02 -15.21
C ASN A 134 11.25 -17.46 -16.49
N GLN A 135 10.55 -18.31 -17.26
CA GLN A 135 9.79 -17.88 -18.44
C GLN A 135 8.50 -17.13 -18.05
N LEU A 136 7.80 -17.59 -17.00
CA LEU A 136 6.54 -16.99 -16.53
C LEU A 136 6.77 -15.73 -15.68
N LYS A 137 7.85 -15.70 -14.91
CA LYS A 137 8.22 -14.64 -13.97
C LYS A 137 9.72 -14.36 -14.10
N TRP A 138 10.10 -13.68 -15.18
CA TRP A 138 11.48 -13.27 -15.40
C TRP A 138 11.96 -12.28 -14.32
N LEU A 139 13.26 -12.29 -14.01
CA LEU A 139 13.87 -11.31 -13.12
C LEU A 139 13.93 -9.92 -13.78
N VAL A 140 14.39 -9.88 -15.03
CA VAL A 140 14.50 -8.66 -15.85
C VAL A 140 14.15 -8.98 -17.31
N ASN A 141 13.56 -8.01 -18.02
CA ASN A 141 13.33 -8.10 -19.46
C ASN A 141 13.95 -6.87 -20.15
N PRO A 142 15.04 -7.02 -20.91
CA PRO A 142 15.73 -5.89 -21.54
C PRO A 142 14.93 -5.22 -22.67
N SER A 143 13.85 -5.83 -23.17
CA SER A 143 12.96 -5.21 -24.14
C SER A 143 11.85 -4.37 -23.52
N ALA A 144 11.75 -4.34 -22.18
CA ALA A 144 10.78 -3.50 -21.49
C ALA A 144 11.08 -2.02 -21.76
N PRO A 145 10.08 -1.22 -22.21
CA PRO A 145 10.25 0.22 -22.31
C PRO A 145 10.52 0.82 -20.93
N THR A 146 11.59 1.60 -20.82
CA THR A 146 11.97 2.29 -19.59
C THR A 146 11.75 3.79 -19.72
N THR A 147 11.30 4.43 -18.63
CA THR A 147 11.14 5.90 -18.58
C THR A 147 12.45 6.61 -18.89
N ILE A 148 13.56 6.08 -18.36
CA ILE A 148 14.91 6.58 -18.66
C ILE A 148 15.43 5.83 -19.88
N ALA A 149 15.82 6.57 -20.92
CA ALA A 149 16.38 5.99 -22.13
C ALA A 149 17.73 5.32 -21.81
N VAL A 150 18.02 4.18 -22.44
CA VAL A 150 19.25 3.40 -22.19
C VAL A 150 20.52 4.19 -22.52
N GLN A 151 20.44 5.19 -23.40
CA GLN A 151 21.54 6.09 -23.74
C GLN A 151 21.87 7.06 -22.59
N GLU A 152 20.91 7.37 -21.72
CA GLU A 152 21.10 8.25 -20.56
C GLU A 152 21.74 7.49 -19.41
N SER A 153 21.20 6.31 -19.07
CA SER A 153 21.77 5.43 -18.05
C SER A 153 21.18 4.03 -18.09
N SER A 154 21.81 3.10 -17.37
CA SER A 154 21.27 1.76 -17.09
C SER A 154 21.48 1.40 -15.63
N TYR A 155 20.60 0.55 -15.08
CA TYR A 155 20.73 0.10 -13.70
C TYR A 155 22.05 -0.67 -13.52
N PRO A 156 22.89 -0.33 -12.52
CA PRO A 156 24.25 -0.87 -12.40
C PRO A 156 24.26 -2.35 -12.01
N LEU A 157 23.31 -2.81 -11.18
CA LEU A 157 23.22 -4.20 -10.77
C LEU A 157 22.59 -5.05 -11.89
N LYS A 158 23.24 -6.17 -12.21
CA LYS A 158 22.78 -7.09 -13.26
C LYS A 158 22.26 -8.38 -12.64
N PHE A 159 20.94 -8.47 -12.52
CA PHE A 159 20.26 -9.69 -12.08
C PHE A 159 20.19 -10.69 -13.23
N ASN A 160 20.54 -11.94 -12.95
CA ASN A 160 20.49 -13.04 -13.91
C ASN A 160 20.18 -14.36 -13.20
N GLN A 161 19.87 -15.39 -13.98
CA GLN A 161 19.47 -16.71 -13.48
C GLN A 161 20.67 -17.50 -12.92
N GLN A 162 21.88 -17.22 -13.39
CA GLN A 162 23.09 -18.01 -13.10
C GLN A 162 23.57 -17.85 -11.66
N ASN A 163 23.32 -16.69 -11.06
CA ASN A 163 23.81 -16.34 -9.71
C ASN A 163 22.77 -16.58 -8.60
N SER A 164 21.58 -17.09 -8.92
CA SER A 164 20.51 -17.30 -7.95
C SER A 164 20.76 -18.55 -7.10
N GLN A 165 21.15 -18.34 -5.83
CA GLN A 165 21.41 -19.44 -4.89
C GLN A 165 20.24 -19.70 -3.92
N THR A 166 19.48 -18.66 -3.58
CA THR A 166 18.44 -18.72 -2.53
C THR A 166 17.30 -19.67 -2.87
N ALA A 167 16.87 -19.73 -4.13
CA ALA A 167 15.76 -20.59 -4.58
C ALA A 167 15.99 -22.10 -4.33
N ALA A 168 17.24 -22.55 -4.20
CA ALA A 168 17.59 -23.93 -3.89
C ALA A 168 17.54 -24.24 -2.38
N LEU A 169 17.58 -23.22 -1.53
CA LEU A 169 17.64 -23.35 -0.06
C LEU A 169 16.26 -23.38 0.59
N LEU A 170 15.23 -22.93 -0.13
CA LEU A 170 13.87 -22.84 0.39
C LEU A 170 13.23 -24.22 0.48
N PRO A 171 12.41 -24.48 1.53
CA PRO A 171 11.62 -25.69 1.60
C PRO A 171 10.56 -25.73 0.49
N ARG A 172 10.09 -26.93 0.14
CA ARG A 172 8.87 -27.05 -0.67
C ARG A 172 7.69 -26.42 0.06
N TYR A 173 6.76 -25.84 -0.70
CA TYR A 173 5.58 -25.18 -0.15
C TYR A 173 4.31 -25.80 -0.71
N ASP A 174 3.56 -26.50 0.14
CA ASP A 174 2.35 -27.26 -0.23
C ASP A 174 1.06 -26.68 0.35
N LEU A 175 1.15 -25.60 1.12
CA LEU A 175 -0.04 -24.91 1.59
C LEU A 175 -0.69 -24.13 0.43
N PRO A 176 -1.99 -23.80 0.55
CA PRO A 176 -2.64 -22.93 -0.42
C PRO A 176 -1.88 -21.61 -0.59
N ALA A 177 -1.77 -21.15 -1.85
CA ALA A 177 -1.13 -19.89 -2.19
C ALA A 177 -1.82 -18.72 -1.43
N PRO A 178 -1.08 -17.90 -0.64
CA PRO A 178 -1.66 -16.87 0.21
C PRO A 178 -2.53 -15.83 -0.50
N MET A 179 -2.33 -15.60 -1.81
CA MET A 179 -3.18 -14.71 -2.59
C MET A 179 -4.67 -15.10 -2.55
N LEU A 180 -4.98 -16.37 -2.31
CA LEU A 180 -6.34 -16.91 -2.18
C LEU A 180 -6.99 -16.57 -0.82
N ASP A 181 -6.21 -16.19 0.18
CA ASP A 181 -6.67 -15.82 1.52
C ASP A 181 -6.95 -14.32 1.69
N ARG A 182 -6.72 -13.52 0.63
CA ARG A 182 -7.14 -12.12 0.57
C ARG A 182 -8.66 -12.04 0.67
N PRO A 183 -9.24 -11.13 1.48
CA PRO A 183 -10.69 -10.98 1.60
C PRO A 183 -11.33 -10.64 0.24
N ALA A 184 -12.23 -11.51 -0.23
CA ALA A 184 -12.94 -11.32 -1.48
C ALA A 184 -13.91 -10.13 -1.42
N LYS A 185 -14.11 -9.49 -2.58
CA LYS A 185 -15.00 -8.34 -2.75
C LYS A 185 -16.15 -8.64 -3.70
N GLY A 186 -17.30 -8.00 -3.46
CA GLY A 186 -18.43 -7.94 -4.37
C GLY A 186 -18.22 -6.91 -5.49
N ALA A 187 -19.14 -6.86 -6.45
CA ALA A 187 -19.12 -5.91 -7.56
C ALA A 187 -19.31 -4.44 -7.10
N ASP A 188 -19.91 -4.25 -5.93
CA ASP A 188 -20.05 -2.97 -5.22
C ASP A 188 -18.78 -2.54 -4.48
N GLY A 189 -17.75 -3.39 -4.47
CA GLY A 189 -16.49 -3.17 -3.77
C GLY A 189 -16.51 -3.52 -2.27
N ALA A 190 -17.64 -3.98 -1.74
CA ALA A 190 -17.76 -4.39 -0.33
C ALA A 190 -17.04 -5.73 -0.07
N LEU A 191 -16.54 -5.92 1.15
CA LEU A 191 -15.99 -7.21 1.58
C LEU A 191 -17.12 -8.23 1.75
N LEU A 192 -16.93 -9.45 1.24
CA LEU A 192 -17.97 -10.50 1.28
C LEU A 192 -18.02 -11.28 2.61
N ALA A 193 -17.04 -11.09 3.50
CA ALA A 193 -16.97 -11.73 4.83
C ALA A 193 -17.24 -13.25 4.82
N LEU A 194 -16.63 -13.96 3.86
CA LEU A 194 -16.85 -15.39 3.63
C LEU A 194 -16.05 -16.27 4.60
N THR A 195 -16.46 -17.54 4.72
CA THR A 195 -15.62 -18.57 5.33
C THR A 195 -14.33 -18.78 4.51
N VAL A 196 -13.27 -19.27 5.14
CA VAL A 196 -11.95 -19.44 4.48
C VAL A 196 -12.06 -20.25 3.19
N GLY A 197 -12.74 -21.39 3.21
CA GLY A 197 -12.93 -22.23 2.01
C GLY A 197 -13.64 -21.49 0.89
N LYS A 198 -14.77 -20.83 1.20
CA LYS A 198 -15.54 -20.10 0.18
C LYS A 198 -14.84 -18.86 -0.33
N ASN A 199 -14.04 -18.19 0.50
CA ASN A 199 -13.21 -17.07 0.10
C ASN A 199 -12.19 -17.51 -0.97
N ARG A 200 -11.48 -18.61 -0.73
CA ARG A 200 -10.47 -19.14 -1.68
C ARG A 200 -11.09 -19.50 -3.03
N GLU A 201 -12.23 -20.19 -3.02
CA GLU A 201 -12.99 -20.50 -4.25
C GLU A 201 -13.38 -19.22 -5.01
N THR A 202 -13.83 -18.20 -4.27
CA THR A 202 -14.29 -16.93 -4.84
C THR A 202 -13.13 -16.15 -5.47
N ILE A 203 -12.00 -16.02 -4.76
CA ILE A 203 -10.80 -15.37 -5.28
C ILE A 203 -10.29 -16.10 -6.52
N ALA A 204 -10.21 -17.43 -6.49
CA ALA A 204 -9.77 -18.23 -7.63
C ALA A 204 -10.66 -17.99 -8.86
N ALA A 205 -11.99 -18.02 -8.69
CA ALA A 205 -12.93 -17.77 -9.79
C ALA A 205 -12.83 -16.33 -10.34
N GLN A 206 -12.77 -15.33 -9.47
CA GLN A 206 -12.62 -13.92 -9.87
C GLN A 206 -11.30 -13.66 -10.59
N PHE A 207 -10.20 -14.26 -10.11
CA PHE A 207 -8.88 -14.08 -10.71
C PHE A 207 -8.75 -14.84 -12.04
N ALA A 208 -9.33 -16.04 -12.15
CA ALA A 208 -9.39 -16.77 -13.41
C ALA A 208 -10.19 -16.01 -14.49
N GLN A 209 -11.24 -15.28 -14.10
CA GLN A 209 -12.05 -14.48 -15.01
C GLN A 209 -11.37 -13.17 -15.46
N GLY A 210 -10.84 -12.40 -14.51
CA GLY A 210 -10.42 -11.01 -14.75
C GLY A 210 -8.93 -10.73 -14.55
N GLY A 211 -8.16 -11.68 -14.03
CA GLY A 211 -6.75 -11.50 -13.68
C GLY A 211 -6.53 -10.25 -12.80
N ALA A 212 -5.45 -9.52 -13.10
CA ALA A 212 -5.09 -8.30 -12.37
C ALA A 212 -6.11 -7.15 -12.53
N ASN A 213 -6.93 -7.15 -13.58
CA ASN A 213 -7.91 -6.08 -13.83
C ASN A 213 -9.28 -6.38 -13.18
N GLY A 214 -9.49 -7.60 -12.69
CA GLY A 214 -10.75 -8.05 -12.10
C GLY A 214 -10.88 -7.75 -10.60
N LEU A 215 -11.96 -8.26 -9.99
CA LEU A 215 -12.28 -8.05 -8.57
C LEU A 215 -11.20 -8.56 -7.60
N ALA A 216 -10.50 -9.62 -7.98
CA ALA A 216 -9.39 -10.20 -7.21
C ALA A 216 -8.02 -9.59 -7.57
N GLY A 217 -7.97 -8.66 -8.52
CA GLY A 217 -6.75 -8.04 -9.00
C GLY A 217 -6.32 -6.81 -8.21
N TYR A 218 -5.46 -5.98 -8.81
CA TYR A 218 -4.98 -4.72 -8.28
C TYR A 218 -5.16 -3.62 -9.34
N PRO A 219 -5.59 -2.40 -8.97
CA PRO A 219 -5.62 -1.29 -9.92
C PRO A 219 -4.19 -0.92 -10.35
N THR A 220 -3.94 -0.81 -11.66
CA THR A 220 -2.57 -0.78 -12.22
C THR A 220 -2.25 0.45 -13.06
N THR A 221 -3.13 1.45 -13.13
CA THR A 221 -3.00 2.48 -14.17
C THR A 221 -2.82 3.88 -13.58
N SER A 222 -1.89 4.65 -14.12
CA SER A 222 -1.68 6.08 -13.92
C SER A 222 -0.79 6.59 -15.06
N ASN A 223 -0.92 7.87 -15.42
CA ASN A 223 -0.19 8.42 -16.56
C ASN A 223 0.64 9.65 -16.14
N MET A 224 1.82 9.80 -16.72
CA MET A 224 2.62 11.01 -16.62
C MET A 224 3.39 11.27 -17.90
N TRP A 225 3.24 12.46 -18.47
CA TRP A 225 4.02 12.96 -19.60
C TRP A 225 4.78 14.22 -19.20
N VAL A 226 6.07 14.27 -19.54
CA VAL A 226 6.93 15.45 -19.35
C VAL A 226 7.49 15.85 -20.72
N ILE A 227 7.18 17.07 -21.14
CA ILE A 227 7.62 17.65 -22.42
C ILE A 227 8.65 18.73 -22.10
N GLY A 228 9.88 18.52 -22.55
CA GLY A 228 10.96 19.50 -22.38
C GLY A 228 10.85 20.68 -23.35
N LYS A 229 11.56 21.77 -23.04
CA LYS A 229 11.59 23.03 -23.81
C LYS A 229 11.76 22.85 -25.33
N SER A 230 12.62 21.94 -25.78
CA SER A 230 12.85 21.72 -27.22
C SER A 230 11.63 21.18 -27.99
N LYS A 231 10.61 20.69 -27.26
CA LYS A 231 9.36 20.14 -27.80
C LYS A 231 8.13 20.96 -27.42
N ALA A 232 8.30 22.12 -26.79
CA ALA A 232 7.20 22.99 -26.35
C ALA A 232 7.36 24.42 -26.89
N GLN A 233 6.31 24.98 -27.46
CA GLN A 233 6.26 26.39 -27.82
C GLN A 233 5.89 27.21 -26.58
N ASP A 234 6.63 28.29 -26.31
CA ASP A 234 6.38 29.25 -25.22
C ASP A 234 6.39 28.72 -23.77
N ALA A 235 6.80 27.46 -23.54
CA ALA A 235 6.95 26.86 -22.22
C ALA A 235 8.36 26.30 -21.99
N LYS A 236 8.84 26.40 -20.74
CA LYS A 236 10.11 25.76 -20.34
C LYS A 236 9.97 24.23 -20.19
N ALA A 237 8.81 23.79 -19.74
CA ALA A 237 8.39 22.39 -19.71
C ALA A 237 6.87 22.33 -19.58
N ILE A 238 6.27 21.21 -20.01
CA ILE A 238 4.87 20.89 -19.76
C ILE A 238 4.84 19.53 -19.05
N MET A 239 4.13 19.46 -17.91
CA MET A 239 3.87 18.20 -17.21
C MET A 239 2.37 17.93 -17.23
N VAL A 240 2.00 16.72 -17.67
CA VAL A 240 0.64 16.20 -17.54
C VAL A 240 0.72 14.99 -16.63
N ASN A 241 0.08 15.02 -15.47
CA ASN A 241 -0.03 13.89 -14.57
C ASN A 241 -1.49 13.54 -14.33
N GLY A 242 -1.86 12.29 -14.62
CA GLY A 242 -3.22 11.77 -14.48
C GLY A 242 -3.22 10.52 -13.60
N PRO A 243 -3.19 10.66 -12.26
CA PRO A 243 -3.34 9.52 -11.36
C PRO A 243 -4.79 9.00 -11.41
N GLN A 244 -4.97 7.69 -11.48
CA GLN A 244 -6.30 7.07 -11.69
C GLN A 244 -6.80 6.40 -10.40
N PHE A 245 -7.34 7.22 -9.51
CA PHE A 245 -7.94 6.77 -8.24
C PHE A 245 -9.41 6.36 -8.36
N GLY A 246 -9.96 6.17 -9.57
CA GLY A 246 -11.39 5.84 -9.75
C GLY A 246 -12.35 6.94 -9.29
N TRP A 247 -13.65 6.61 -9.26
CA TRP A 247 -14.72 7.53 -8.87
C TRP A 247 -15.30 7.10 -7.51
N TYR A 248 -15.10 7.94 -6.50
CA TYR A 248 -15.58 7.69 -5.14
C TYR A 248 -16.41 8.87 -4.62
N ALA A 249 -17.35 8.57 -3.73
CA ALA A 249 -18.13 9.56 -2.99
C ALA A 249 -17.94 9.33 -1.47
N PRO A 250 -17.25 10.23 -0.74
CA PRO A 250 -16.58 11.45 -1.24
C PRO A 250 -15.36 11.13 -2.12
N ALA A 251 -14.92 12.13 -2.91
CA ALA A 251 -13.80 11.99 -3.84
C ALA A 251 -12.51 11.57 -3.13
N TYR A 252 -11.67 10.78 -3.82
CA TYR A 252 -10.40 10.35 -3.25
C TYR A 252 -9.37 11.48 -3.22
N THR A 253 -9.36 12.35 -4.25
CA THR A 253 -8.43 13.47 -4.37
C THR A 253 -9.15 14.82 -4.31
N TYR A 254 -8.45 15.84 -3.82
CA TYR A 254 -8.94 17.20 -3.69
C TYR A 254 -7.91 18.18 -4.24
N GLY A 255 -8.39 19.22 -4.93
CA GLY A 255 -7.58 20.37 -5.32
C GLY A 255 -7.39 21.31 -4.13
N ILE A 256 -6.14 21.69 -3.82
CA ILE A 256 -5.77 22.53 -2.69
C ILE A 256 -4.75 23.57 -3.16
N GLY A 257 -4.89 24.80 -2.68
CA GLY A 257 -3.86 25.84 -2.76
C GLY A 257 -3.47 26.26 -1.35
N LEU A 258 -2.18 26.17 -1.01
CA LEU A 258 -1.62 26.66 0.25
C LEU A 258 -0.79 27.91 -0.04
N HIS A 259 -1.28 29.06 0.43
CA HIS A 259 -0.64 30.37 0.23
C HIS A 259 -0.50 31.06 1.59
N GLY A 260 0.70 30.99 2.18
CA GLY A 260 0.98 31.52 3.52
C GLY A 260 1.95 30.64 4.30
N ALA A 261 2.48 31.16 5.42
CA ALA A 261 3.45 30.46 6.28
C ALA A 261 4.68 29.91 5.53
N GLY A 262 5.12 30.60 4.47
CA GLY A 262 6.23 30.18 3.61
C GLY A 262 5.86 29.17 2.52
N TYR A 263 4.58 28.80 2.40
CA TYR A 263 4.07 27.96 1.32
C TYR A 263 3.43 28.82 0.23
N ASP A 264 3.75 28.48 -1.02
CA ASP A 264 3.03 28.92 -2.21
C ASP A 264 2.96 27.73 -3.17
N VAL A 265 1.97 26.86 -2.97
CA VAL A 265 1.85 25.59 -3.68
C VAL A 265 0.39 25.34 -4.03
N THR A 266 0.15 24.85 -5.24
CA THR A 266 -1.18 24.47 -5.71
C THR A 266 -1.12 23.12 -6.41
N GLY A 267 -2.16 22.32 -6.23
CA GLY A 267 -2.22 21.01 -6.84
C GLY A 267 -3.35 20.14 -6.29
N ASN A 268 -3.18 18.83 -6.43
CA ASN A 268 -4.11 17.82 -5.97
C ASN A 268 -3.44 16.86 -4.99
N THR A 269 -4.20 16.36 -4.04
CA THR A 269 -3.70 15.38 -3.07
C THR A 269 -4.80 14.43 -2.60
N PRO A 270 -4.49 13.18 -2.22
CA PRO A 270 -5.44 12.30 -1.56
C PRO A 270 -6.04 12.93 -0.28
N PHE A 271 -7.26 12.53 0.07
CA PHE A 271 -7.91 13.04 1.29
C PHE A 271 -7.04 12.81 2.54
N ALA A 272 -7.13 13.73 3.50
CA ALA A 272 -6.42 13.66 4.78
C ALA A 272 -4.87 13.59 4.67
N TYR A 273 -4.29 14.01 3.54
CA TYR A 273 -2.83 14.15 3.42
C TYR A 273 -2.44 15.61 3.71
N PRO A 274 -1.43 15.85 4.57
CA PRO A 274 -0.95 17.20 4.85
C PRO A 274 -0.09 17.78 3.71
N GLY A 275 0.54 16.93 2.91
CA GLY A 275 1.35 17.34 1.75
C GLY A 275 0.58 17.27 0.43
N LEU A 276 0.97 18.12 -0.53
CA LEU A 276 0.46 18.05 -1.91
C LEU A 276 1.29 17.06 -2.74
N VAL A 277 0.69 15.90 -3.05
CA VAL A 277 1.37 14.80 -3.78
C VAL A 277 1.54 15.12 -5.27
N PHE A 278 0.62 15.89 -5.85
CA PHE A 278 0.66 16.30 -7.26
C PHE A 278 0.51 17.81 -7.31
N GLY A 279 1.43 18.55 -7.91
CA GLY A 279 1.30 20.01 -7.89
C GLY A 279 2.47 20.78 -8.49
N HIS A 280 2.46 22.08 -8.24
CA HIS A 280 3.51 23.01 -8.61
C HIS A 280 3.59 24.17 -7.61
N ASN A 281 4.73 24.87 -7.60
CA ASN A 281 4.96 26.09 -6.81
C ASN A 281 5.35 27.31 -7.67
N GLY A 282 5.08 27.24 -8.98
CA GLY A 282 5.45 28.29 -9.94
C GLY A 282 6.91 28.24 -10.41
N VAL A 283 7.75 27.44 -9.76
CA VAL A 283 9.16 27.21 -10.16
C VAL A 283 9.35 25.79 -10.69
N ILE A 284 8.80 24.79 -9.99
CA ILE A 284 8.83 23.38 -10.37
C ILE A 284 7.42 22.78 -10.33
N SER A 285 7.25 21.67 -11.04
CA SER A 285 6.06 20.80 -10.99
C SER A 285 6.48 19.37 -10.67
N TRP A 286 5.64 18.65 -9.95
CA TRP A 286 5.85 17.25 -9.59
C TRP A 286 4.55 16.47 -9.59
N GLY A 287 4.67 15.16 -9.70
CA GLY A 287 3.57 14.24 -9.58
C GLY A 287 4.05 12.82 -9.36
N SER A 288 3.15 11.85 -9.49
CA SER A 288 3.49 10.44 -9.32
C SER A 288 2.60 9.55 -10.18
N THR A 289 3.09 8.36 -10.49
CA THR A 289 2.37 7.27 -11.14
C THR A 289 2.55 6.01 -10.31
N ALA A 290 1.55 5.13 -10.29
CA ALA A 290 1.74 3.78 -9.76
C ALA A 290 2.87 3.08 -10.54
N GLY A 291 3.85 2.55 -9.82
CA GLY A 291 4.92 1.73 -10.36
C GLY A 291 5.04 0.48 -9.50
N PHE A 292 5.25 -0.67 -10.14
CA PHE A 292 5.59 -1.90 -9.42
C PHE A 292 7.09 -1.88 -9.14
N GLY A 293 7.45 -1.60 -7.88
CA GLY A 293 8.79 -1.73 -7.35
C GLY A 293 8.99 -3.09 -6.67
N ASP A 294 10.26 -3.51 -6.57
CA ASP A 294 10.68 -4.58 -5.67
C ASP A 294 11.12 -3.94 -4.35
N ASP A 295 10.14 -3.68 -3.48
CA ASP A 295 10.31 -2.88 -2.26
C ASP A 295 10.21 -3.73 -0.98
N VAL A 296 9.81 -5.01 -1.09
CA VAL A 296 9.49 -5.89 0.05
C VAL A 296 9.89 -7.35 -0.22
N ASP A 297 10.79 -7.86 0.62
CA ASP A 297 11.26 -9.25 0.63
C ASP A 297 10.66 -10.06 1.79
N ILE A 298 10.40 -11.35 1.56
CA ILE A 298 10.01 -12.31 2.58
C ILE A 298 11.20 -13.19 2.98
N PHE A 299 11.53 -13.18 4.27
CA PHE A 299 12.59 -14.02 4.82
C PHE A 299 12.05 -15.33 5.38
N ALA A 300 12.65 -16.45 4.96
CA ALA A 300 12.37 -17.78 5.51
C ALA A 300 13.21 -18.01 6.78
N GLU A 301 12.62 -17.73 7.94
CA GLU A 301 13.30 -17.80 9.23
C GLU A 301 13.38 -19.22 9.82
N ARG A 302 14.52 -19.56 10.46
CA ARG A 302 14.66 -20.81 11.23
C ARG A 302 14.29 -20.56 12.69
N LEU A 303 13.22 -21.19 13.16
CA LEU A 303 12.73 -21.06 14.53
C LEU A 303 13.44 -22.01 15.50
N SER A 304 13.61 -21.59 16.76
CA SER A 304 14.17 -22.45 17.81
C SER A 304 13.12 -23.43 18.33
N ALA A 305 13.44 -24.72 18.29
CA ALA A 305 12.62 -25.75 18.92
C ALA A 305 12.70 -25.71 20.46
N GLU A 306 13.81 -25.22 21.01
CA GLU A 306 14.07 -25.17 22.46
C GLU A 306 13.60 -23.86 23.11
N LYS A 307 13.52 -22.77 22.33
CA LYS A 307 13.16 -21.43 22.80
C LYS A 307 12.05 -20.85 21.93
N PRO A 308 10.77 -21.14 22.24
CA PRO A 308 9.64 -20.58 21.51
C PRO A 308 9.73 -19.04 21.42
N GLY A 309 9.42 -18.50 20.25
CA GLY A 309 9.51 -17.06 19.98
C GLY A 309 10.94 -16.56 19.69
N TYR A 310 11.89 -17.45 19.36
CA TYR A 310 13.22 -17.07 18.88
C TYR A 310 13.44 -17.57 17.45
N TYR A 311 14.14 -16.77 16.65
CA TYR A 311 14.61 -17.12 15.30
C TYR A 311 16.13 -17.02 15.21
N LEU A 312 16.73 -17.74 14.26
CA LEU A 312 18.18 -17.71 14.04
C LEU A 312 18.56 -16.56 13.09
N HIS A 313 19.40 -15.65 13.58
CA HIS A 313 19.98 -14.58 12.78
C HIS A 313 21.48 -14.47 13.05
N ASN A 314 22.32 -14.49 12.00
CA ASN A 314 23.79 -14.44 12.10
C ASN A 314 24.36 -15.42 13.15
N SER A 315 23.90 -16.68 13.08
CA SER A 315 24.29 -17.77 14.00
C SER A 315 23.93 -17.54 15.47
N LYS A 316 23.05 -16.57 15.78
CA LYS A 316 22.56 -16.28 17.13
C LYS A 316 21.03 -16.41 17.19
N TRP A 317 20.53 -16.88 18.32
CA TRP A 317 19.09 -16.89 18.58
C TRP A 317 18.63 -15.50 19.03
N VAL A 318 17.74 -14.88 18.26
CA VAL A 318 17.17 -13.55 18.52
C VAL A 318 15.70 -13.70 18.90
N LYS A 319 15.28 -13.02 19.96
CA LYS A 319 13.90 -13.01 20.42
C LYS A 319 13.04 -12.20 19.45
N MET A 320 11.92 -12.77 19.02
CA MET A 320 10.91 -12.05 18.25
C MET A 320 10.28 -10.95 19.09
N LEU A 321 9.99 -9.81 18.46
CA LEU A 321 9.08 -8.84 19.04
C LEU A 321 7.66 -9.40 19.00
N SER A 322 6.94 -9.26 20.11
CA SER A 322 5.58 -9.76 20.28
C SER A 322 4.70 -8.66 20.85
N ARG A 323 3.43 -8.63 20.42
CA ARG A 323 2.39 -7.80 21.02
C ARG A 323 1.12 -8.64 21.17
N GLU A 324 0.33 -8.36 22.20
CA GLU A 324 -1.02 -8.91 22.31
C GLU A 324 -1.90 -8.27 21.23
N GLY A 325 -2.71 -9.10 20.56
CA GLY A 325 -3.47 -8.74 19.36
C GLY A 325 -4.92 -8.41 19.61
#